data_AF-A0A2M8PJD4-F1
#
_entry.id   AF-A0A2M8PJD4-F1
#
_cell.length_a   1.000
_cell.length_b   1.000
_cell.length_c   1.000
_cell.angle_alpha   90.00
_cell.angle_beta   90.00
_cell.angle_gamma   90.00
#
_symmetry.space_group_name_H-M   'P 1'
#
loop_
_entity.id
_entity.type
_entity.pdbx_description
1 polymer ?
#
loop_
_entity_poly.entity_id
_entity_poly.type
_entity_poly.pdbx_seq_one_letter_code
_entity_poly.pdbx_strand_id
1 'polypeptide(L)'
;HMMRSPKALARFQLTGQMPEAVTPSSPLISYLESLGPHRRKQITNVRLSPALGYQSNAQFSNAQMMLNYLKPSAYMVRTWPANSVIIESFKTKITDELFFSVQAK
;
A
#
# COMPACT_ATOMS: atom_id res chain seq x y z
N HIS A 1 -19.26 27.19 16.48
CA HIS A 1 -19.21 27.84 15.15
C HIS A 1 -18.46 26.90 14.21
N MET A 2 -19.18 26.03 13.49
CA MET A 2 -18.60 25.03 12.57
C MET A 2 -18.61 25.59 11.15
N MET A 3 -17.48 26.12 10.67
CA MET A 3 -17.31 26.48 9.27
C MET A 3 -17.01 25.21 8.45
N ARG A 4 -18.08 24.52 8.05
CA ARG A 4 -18.07 23.54 6.96
C ARG A 4 -17.62 24.25 5.69
N SER A 5 -16.39 23.95 5.25
CA SER A 5 -15.81 24.52 4.03
C SER A 5 -16.71 24.27 2.80
N PRO A 6 -17.29 25.31 2.18
CA PRO A 6 -18.22 25.17 1.05
C PRO A 6 -17.53 24.68 -0.23
N LYS A 7 -16.20 24.79 -0.32
CA LYS A 7 -15.42 24.41 -1.50
C LYS A 7 -15.36 22.89 -1.71
N ALA A 8 -15.52 22.09 -0.67
CA ALA A 8 -15.54 20.63 -0.79
C ALA A 8 -16.84 20.13 -1.44
N LEU A 9 -17.98 20.77 -1.16
CA LEU A 9 -19.29 20.40 -1.73
C LEU A 9 -19.42 20.79 -3.20
N ALA A 10 -18.84 21.92 -3.62
CA ALA A 10 -18.93 22.39 -5.01
C ALA A 10 -18.22 21.47 -6.02
N ARG A 11 -17.15 20.77 -5.61
CA ARG A 11 -16.43 19.84 -6.50
C ARG A 11 -17.13 18.49 -6.66
N PHE A 12 -18.07 18.14 -5.80
CA PHE A 12 -18.77 16.85 -5.86
C PHE A 12 -19.94 16.86 -6.86
N GLN A 13 -20.58 18.02 -7.06
CA GLN A 13 -21.75 18.14 -7.94
C GLN A 13 -21.42 18.25 -9.44
N LEU A 14 -20.18 18.58 -9.81
CA LEU A 14 -19.82 18.86 -11.21
C LEU A 14 -19.33 17.63 -11.99
N THR A 15 -18.85 16.58 -11.32
CA THR A 15 -18.16 15.47 -12.01
C THR A 15 -18.95 14.18 -12.10
N GLY A 16 -20.07 14.01 -11.37
CA GLY A 16 -20.94 12.82 -11.45
C GLY A 16 -20.30 11.47 -11.10
N GLN A 17 -18.98 11.42 -10.89
CA GLN A 17 -18.23 10.22 -10.56
C GLN A 17 -17.99 10.18 -9.05
N MET A 18 -18.65 9.23 -8.39
CA MET A 18 -18.26 8.82 -7.05
C MET A 18 -16.77 8.45 -7.07
N PRO A 19 -15.97 8.86 -6.07
CA PRO A 19 -14.58 8.43 -6.02
C PRO A 19 -14.56 6.91 -5.89
N GLU A 20 -14.08 6.23 -6.93
CA GLU A 20 -13.95 4.78 -6.94
C GLU A 20 -13.13 4.36 -5.73
N ALA A 21 -13.79 3.71 -4.77
CA ALA A 21 -13.12 3.14 -3.61
C ALA A 21 -12.38 1.90 -4.08
N VAL A 22 -11.07 2.03 -4.28
CA VAL A 22 -10.24 0.90 -4.72
C VAL A 22 -9.63 0.23 -3.50
N THR A 23 -9.76 -1.10 -3.44
CA THR A 23 -9.03 -1.90 -2.47
C THR A 23 -7.69 -2.28 -3.08
N PRO A 24 -6.56 -1.76 -2.59
CA PRO A 24 -5.25 -2.13 -3.12
C PRO A 24 -5.00 -3.60 -2.80
N SER A 25 -4.98 -4.45 -3.83
CA SER A 25 -4.67 -5.86 -3.70
C SER A 25 -3.37 -6.14 -4.44
N SER A 26 -2.38 -6.65 -3.71
CA SER A 26 -1.12 -7.11 -4.31
C SER A 26 -0.63 -8.36 -3.58
N PRO A 27 0.16 -9.22 -4.23
CA PRO A 27 0.71 -10.41 -3.59
C PRO A 27 1.51 -10.09 -2.31
N LEU A 28 2.15 -8.93 -2.25
CA LEU A 28 2.89 -8.47 -1.08
C LEU A 28 1.96 -7.99 0.05
N ILE A 29 0.88 -7.26 -0.27
CA ILE A 29 -0.13 -6.87 0.72
C ILE A 29 -0.73 -8.14 1.34
N SER A 30 -1.14 -9.11 0.52
CA SER A 30 -1.69 -10.38 0.99
C SER A 30 -0.70 -11.16 1.87
N TYR A 31 0.58 -11.19 1.51
CA TYR A 31 1.62 -11.81 2.35
C TYR A 31 1.77 -11.09 3.69
N LEU A 32 1.87 -9.75 3.68
CA LEU A 32 1.98 -8.94 4.90
C LEU A 32 0.73 -9.05 5.78
N GLU A 33 -0.47 -9.11 5.20
CA GLU A 33 -1.72 -9.30 5.94
C GLU A 33 -1.84 -10.68 6.56
N SER A 34 -1.28 -11.71 5.90
CA SER A 34 -1.15 -13.08 6.45
C SER A 34 -0.23 -13.13 7.67
N LEU A 35 0.76 -12.24 7.76
CA LEU A 35 1.60 -12.11 8.94
C LEU A 35 0.83 -11.46 10.10
N GLY A 36 0.92 -12.05 11.29
CA GLY A 36 0.39 -11.43 12.50
C GLY A 36 1.03 -10.06 12.80
N PRO A 37 0.31 -9.12 13.43
CA PRO A 37 0.79 -7.76 13.69
C PRO A 37 2.09 -7.70 14.51
N HIS A 38 2.29 -8.66 15.42
CA HIS A 38 3.53 -8.79 16.19
C HIS A 38 4.71 -9.16 15.28
N ARG A 39 4.54 -10.16 14.40
CA ARG A 39 5.57 -10.61 13.46
C ARG A 39 5.97 -9.50 12.49
N ARG A 40 5.01 -8.70 12.01
CA ARG A 40 5.30 -7.54 11.14
C ARG A 40 6.19 -6.48 11.79
N LYS A 41 6.08 -6.28 13.11
CA LYS A 41 6.93 -5.31 13.84
C LYS A 41 8.34 -5.84 14.08
N GLN A 42 8.50 -7.16 14.18
CA GLN A 42 9.81 -7.82 14.37
C GLN A 42 10.65 -7.83 13.09
N ILE A 43 10.00 -7.87 11.92
CA ILE A 43 10.68 -7.79 10.64
C ILE A 43 11.09 -6.32 10.40
N THR A 44 12.35 -6.01 10.65
CA THR A 44 12.92 -4.67 10.53
C THR A 44 13.73 -4.46 9.25
N ASN A 45 14.00 -3.21 8.92
CA ASN A 45 14.83 -2.80 7.79
C ASN A 45 14.38 -3.41 6.45
N VAL A 46 13.10 -3.22 6.14
CA VAL A 46 12.49 -3.79 4.93
C VAL A 46 12.48 -2.80 3.79
N ARG A 47 12.54 -3.27 2.56
CA ARG A 47 12.48 -2.45 1.35
C ARG A 47 11.49 -2.98 0.35
N LEU A 48 10.92 -2.05 -0.43
CA LEU A 48 10.24 -2.37 -1.68
C LEU A 48 11.28 -2.79 -2.73
N SER A 49 10.82 -3.58 -3.70
CA SER A 49 11.65 -4.04 -4.79
C SER A 49 10.77 -4.50 -5.96
N PRO A 50 11.24 -4.42 -7.21
CA PRO A 50 10.53 -4.99 -8.36
C PRO A 50 10.26 -6.49 -8.21
N ALA A 51 11.14 -7.20 -7.48
CA ALA A 51 10.95 -8.62 -7.15
C ALA A 51 9.75 -8.88 -6.22
N LEU A 52 9.22 -7.84 -5.56
CA LEU A 52 8.02 -7.88 -4.73
C LEU A 52 6.80 -7.24 -5.42
N GLY A 53 6.91 -6.87 -6.70
CA GLY A 53 5.83 -6.26 -7.48
C GLY A 53 5.74 -4.74 -7.39
N TYR A 54 6.81 -4.06 -6.97
CA TYR A 54 6.83 -2.60 -6.87
C TYR A 54 8.08 -2.00 -7.53
N GLN A 55 7.93 -1.00 -8.38
CA GLN A 55 9.03 -0.31 -9.09
C GLN A 55 9.85 0.63 -8.19
N SER A 56 9.66 0.58 -6.87
CA SER A 56 10.34 1.44 -5.90
C SER A 56 11.31 0.63 -5.04
N ASN A 57 12.41 1.26 -4.63
CA ASN A 57 13.35 0.74 -3.64
C ASN A 57 13.21 1.46 -2.28
N ALA A 58 12.03 2.00 -1.99
CA ALA A 58 11.78 2.68 -0.71
C ALA A 58 12.04 1.73 0.47
N GLN A 59 12.73 2.23 1.48
CA GLN A 59 13.06 1.51 2.71
C GLN A 59 12.15 1.94 3.86
N PHE A 60 11.84 1.00 4.74
CA PHE A 60 10.96 1.18 5.87
C PHE A 60 11.58 0.53 7.11
N SER A 61 11.34 1.13 8.28
CA SER A 61 11.89 0.61 9.53
C SER A 61 11.38 -0.79 9.87
N ASN A 62 10.16 -1.14 9.48
CA ASN A 62 9.60 -2.48 9.63
C ASN A 62 8.49 -2.80 8.61
N ALA A 63 8.09 -4.07 8.54
CA ALA A 63 7.05 -4.55 7.64
C ALA A 63 5.66 -3.95 7.93
N GLN A 64 5.40 -3.52 9.17
CA GLN A 64 4.16 -2.80 9.49
C GLN A 64 4.11 -1.40 8.85
N MET A 65 5.22 -0.65 8.87
CA MET A 65 5.31 0.65 8.19
C MET A 65 5.19 0.50 6.68
N MET A 66 5.81 -0.54 6.12
CA MET A 66 5.65 -0.89 4.72
C MET A 66 4.18 -1.19 4.38
N LEU A 67 3.49 -2.01 5.17
CA LEU A 67 2.06 -2.28 4.97
C LEU A 67 1.22 -1.00 5.05
N ASN A 68 1.51 -0.12 6.00
CA ASN A 68 0.81 1.16 6.12
C ASN A 68 1.06 2.09 4.92
N TYR A 69 2.22 2.01 4.28
CA TYR A 69 2.53 2.75 3.06
C TYR A 69 1.77 2.17 1.84
N LEU A 70 1.68 0.85 1.75
CA LEU A 70 0.96 0.14 0.69
C LEU A 70 -0.55 0.28 0.83
N LYS A 71 -1.05 0.25 2.07
CA LYS A 71 -2.45 0.28 2.46
C LYS A 71 -2.65 1.14 3.71
N PRO A 72 -2.62 2.48 3.59
CA PRO A 72 -2.90 3.41 4.71
C PRO A 72 -4.34 3.33 5.24
N SER A 73 -5.29 2.88 4.41
CA SER A 73 -6.69 2.74 4.79
C SER A 73 -7.29 1.46 4.19
N ALA A 74 -8.34 0.93 4.81
CA ALA A 74 -9.10 -0.20 4.30
C ALA A 74 -9.72 0.10 2.92
N TYR A 75 -10.09 1.36 2.70
CA TYR A 75 -10.63 1.87 1.45
C TYR A 75 -9.83 3.09 1.01
N MET A 76 -9.34 3.07 -0.23
CA MET A 76 -8.64 4.19 -0.83
C MET A 76 -9.60 4.91 -1.75
N VAL A 77 -9.87 6.17 -1.44
CA VAL A 77 -10.43 7.09 -2.43
C VAL A 77 -9.25 7.76 -3.11
N ARG A 78 -9.21 7.72 -4.46
CA ARG A 78 -8.30 8.53 -5.29
C ARG A 78 -6.90 7.91 -5.49
N THR A 79 -5.83 8.63 -5.13
CA THR A 79 -4.43 8.26 -5.34
C THR A 79 -3.71 8.10 -4.01
N TRP A 80 -2.90 7.05 -3.89
CA TRP A 80 -2.07 6.80 -2.70
C TRP A 80 -0.61 6.54 -3.09
N PRO A 81 0.35 6.65 -2.16
CA PRO A 81 1.77 6.65 -2.47
C PRO A 81 2.25 5.42 -3.23
N ALA A 82 1.73 4.24 -2.88
CA ALA A 82 2.07 2.99 -3.56
C ALA A 82 1.41 2.82 -4.94
N ASN A 83 0.36 3.59 -5.27
CA ASN A 83 -0.34 3.47 -6.55
C ASN A 83 0.55 3.82 -7.74
N SER A 84 1.46 4.78 -7.58
CA SER A 84 2.35 5.22 -8.67
C SER A 84 3.50 4.25 -8.96
N VAL A 85 3.75 3.29 -8.08
CA VAL A 85 4.91 2.39 -8.16
C VAL A 85 4.51 0.91 -8.17
N ILE A 86 3.21 0.60 -8.17
CA ILE A 86 2.73 -0.78 -8.23
C ILE A 86 2.91 -1.35 -9.63
N ILE A 87 3.32 -2.61 -9.72
CA ILE A 87 3.37 -3.35 -10.98
C ILE A 87 2.09 -4.18 -11.09
N GLU A 88 1.10 -3.68 -11.83
CA GLU A 88 -0.22 -4.35 -11.96
C GLU A 88 -0.12 -5.75 -12.60
N SER A 89 0.85 -5.95 -13.48
CA SER A 89 1.11 -7.24 -14.14
C SER A 89 1.78 -8.27 -13.22
N PHE A 90 2.15 -7.91 -11.98
CA PHE A 90 2.88 -8.80 -11.09
C PHE A 90 1.94 -9.82 -10.42
N LYS A 91 2.06 -11.08 -10.84
CA LYS A 91 1.23 -12.20 -10.34
C LYS A 91 2.00 -13.20 -9.46
N THR A 92 3.28 -12.95 -9.22
CA THR A 92 4.11 -13.88 -8.44
C THR A 92 3.68 -13.89 -6.98
N LYS A 93 3.41 -15.09 -6.45
CA LYS A 93 3.09 -15.28 -5.04
C LYS A 93 4.32 -14.98 -4.19
N ILE A 94 4.18 -14.09 -3.22
CA ILE A 94 5.26 -13.79 -2.27
C ILE A 94 5.27 -14.86 -1.16
N THR A 95 6.40 -15.56 -1.05
CA THR A 95 6.70 -16.48 0.05
C THR A 95 7.71 -15.85 1.02
N ASP A 96 7.86 -16.45 2.19
CA ASP A 96 8.83 -16.02 3.21
C ASP A 96 10.25 -16.00 2.64
N GLU A 97 10.64 -17.06 1.94
CA GLU A 97 11.97 -17.19 1.30
C GLU A 97 12.24 -16.07 0.29
N LEU A 98 11.27 -15.78 -0.59
CA LEU A 98 11.40 -14.71 -1.57
C LEU A 98 11.49 -13.35 -0.88
N PHE A 99 10.62 -13.11 0.11
CA PHE A 99 10.58 -11.85 0.84
C PHE A 99 11.92 -11.57 1.53
N PHE A 100 12.45 -12.53 2.31
CA PHE A 100 13.71 -12.37 3.03
C PHE A 100 14.93 -12.34 2.12
N SER A 101 14.92 -13.08 1.00
CA SER A 101 15.98 -12.99 -0.02
C SER A 101 16.13 -11.57 -0.58
N VAL A 102 15.01 -10.85 -0.75
CA VAL A 102 15.03 -9.44 -1.18
C VAL A 102 15.56 -8.51 -0.10
N GLN A 103 15.31 -8.79 1.19
CA GLN A 103 15.76 -7.97 2.31
C GLN A 103 17.25 -8.18 2.66
N ALA A 104 17.82 -9.33 2.33
CA ALA A 104 19.23 -9.66 2.59
C ALA A 104 20.20 -9.03 1.58
N LYS A 105 19.67 -8.45 0.49
CA LYS A 105 20.41 -7.71 -0.55
C LYS A 105 20.31 -6.21 -0.31
#